data_AF-A0A812UKV7-F1
#
_entry.id   AF-A0A812UKV7-F1
#
_cell.length_a   1.000
_cell.length_b   1.000
_cell.length_c   1.000
_cell.angle_alpha   90.00
_cell.angle_beta   90.00
_cell.angle_gamma   90.00
#
_symmetry.space_group_name_H-M   'P 1'
#
loop_
_entity.id
_entity.type
_entity.pdbx_description
1 polymer ?
#
loop_
_entity_poly.entity_id
_entity_poly.type
_entity_poly.pdbx_seq_one_letter_code
_entity_poly.pdbx_strand_id
1 'polypeptide(L)'
;FDKEPASSLLGEIAPLTALTLEALDALPPPALQGCTREAAVSKVFFGSEVPIEELRQAVAKSWLEDFSLDHLAYLAGGEEEKQRIIEAAPQLQDKDFLVPRRDRPKAWMVGAALSSEDGSVLPFAVTPSRVSAPADEDSSPRPSEAVVYPFYRDLERNSLFSRGEVETFAFGGREALSIDSPPFQPGSPVIRLAAPTEPFSLSDALTMSGLSAAAQLFPGLPKPARWPVKDVTGLSSGEDVSFVSGDVADSSGLLTLLQRGIRRIVWLELGPGDGSPNARIQPFSKDVLRKFGCTGYGETSCHGQQAKKTPLAVCRRRNTKRQIKEPQRKTQVFQDSQLPSLILHLQQMLKQGSPGILRRSLQVLPNKRWCIKGGFTLELLLIHIDKVESFERELPEETRAELEKGDEGSLQGFPFFHPWALAGHLAKLSHRQANLLAALAEHIVGQALPSIRSLIRPPVPPLQMSFAQKLLEQPTTESTVHKV
;
A
#
# COMPACT_ATOMS: atom_id res chain seq x y z
N PHE A 1 -17.87 -8.03 -17.18
CA PHE A 1 -16.84 -8.43 -16.18
C PHE A 1 -17.29 -9.41 -15.09
N ASP A 2 -18.52 -9.36 -14.53
CA ASP A 2 -18.91 -10.26 -13.41
C ASP A 2 -18.93 -11.76 -13.73
N LYS A 3 -18.90 -12.15 -15.00
CA LYS A 3 -18.88 -13.55 -15.45
C LYS A 3 -17.60 -13.99 -16.14
N GLU A 4 -16.63 -13.09 -16.30
CA GLU A 4 -15.40 -13.44 -16.99
C GLU A 4 -14.42 -14.14 -16.04
N PRO A 5 -13.73 -15.20 -16.51
CA PRO A 5 -12.70 -15.86 -15.72
C PRO A 5 -11.57 -14.87 -15.44
N ALA A 6 -10.87 -15.05 -14.32
CA ALA A 6 -9.71 -14.20 -13.99
C ALA A 6 -8.64 -14.20 -15.10
N SER A 7 -8.55 -15.28 -15.89
CA SER A 7 -7.64 -15.37 -17.03
C SER A 7 -8.01 -14.46 -18.20
N SER A 8 -9.24 -13.93 -18.31
CA SER A 8 -9.53 -12.90 -19.32
C SER A 8 -8.82 -11.58 -19.00
N LEU A 9 -8.59 -11.29 -17.72
CA LEU A 9 -7.91 -10.08 -17.26
C LEU A 9 -6.40 -10.29 -17.12
N LEU A 10 -6.01 -11.42 -16.53
CA LEU A 10 -4.63 -11.71 -16.16
C LEU A 10 -3.87 -12.48 -17.25
N GLY A 11 -4.56 -13.05 -18.24
CA GLY A 11 -3.98 -14.02 -19.16
C GLY A 11 -3.92 -15.43 -18.58
N GLU A 12 -3.47 -16.37 -19.41
CA GLU A 12 -3.11 -17.73 -18.97
C GLU A 12 -1.62 -17.75 -18.60
N ILE A 13 -1.27 -18.53 -17.58
CA ILE A 13 0.13 -18.73 -17.17
C ILE A 13 0.83 -19.53 -18.27
N ALA A 14 1.68 -18.87 -19.04
CA ALA A 14 2.47 -19.52 -20.07
C ALA A 14 3.62 -20.33 -19.42
N PRO A 15 3.95 -21.54 -19.93
CA PRO A 15 5.16 -22.23 -19.51
C PRO A 15 6.38 -21.39 -19.89
N LEU A 16 7.41 -21.36 -19.03
CA LEU A 16 8.60 -20.53 -19.26
C LEU A 16 9.28 -20.83 -20.60
N THR A 17 9.23 -22.09 -21.05
CA THR A 17 9.76 -22.54 -22.35
C THR A 17 9.02 -21.99 -23.57
N ALA A 18 7.84 -21.38 -23.38
CA ALA A 18 7.08 -20.72 -24.45
C ALA A 18 7.32 -19.21 -24.53
N LEU A 19 8.13 -18.63 -23.64
CA LEU A 19 8.43 -17.19 -23.60
C LEU A 19 9.51 -16.80 -24.62
N THR A 20 9.26 -17.09 -25.91
CA THR A 20 10.07 -16.63 -27.05
C THR A 20 9.99 -15.12 -27.19
N LEU A 21 10.94 -14.49 -27.90
CA LEU A 21 10.89 -13.05 -28.17
C LEU A 21 9.62 -12.65 -28.93
N GLU A 22 9.16 -13.52 -29.84
CA GLU A 22 7.89 -13.37 -30.55
C GLU A 22 6.67 -13.46 -29.60
N ALA A 23 6.65 -14.44 -28.69
CA ALA A 23 5.57 -14.56 -27.71
C ALA A 23 5.54 -13.37 -26.73
N LEU A 24 6.71 -12.87 -26.35
CA LEU A 24 6.86 -11.69 -25.50
C LEU A 24 6.39 -10.40 -26.20
N ASP A 25 6.44 -10.32 -27.53
CA ASP A 25 5.90 -9.19 -28.30
C ASP A 25 4.37 -9.12 -28.36
N ALA A 26 3.69 -10.22 -28.02
CA ALA A 26 2.24 -10.28 -28.01
C ALA A 26 1.66 -9.19 -27.10
N LEU A 27 0.48 -8.68 -27.48
CA LEU A 27 -0.24 -7.71 -26.66
C LEU A 27 -0.45 -8.30 -25.25
N PRO A 28 -0.02 -7.62 -24.19
CA PRO A 28 -0.13 -8.17 -22.85
C PRO A 28 -1.61 -8.25 -22.42
N PRO A 29 -1.93 -9.12 -21.44
CA PRO A 29 -3.26 -9.18 -20.85
C PRO A 29 -3.76 -7.82 -20.36
N PRO A 30 -5.09 -7.57 -20.35
CA PRO A 30 -5.67 -6.27 -19.98
C PRO A 30 -5.12 -5.69 -18.66
N ALA A 31 -4.90 -6.53 -17.64
CA ALA A 31 -4.34 -6.12 -16.34
C ALA A 31 -2.95 -5.46 -16.44
N LEU A 32 -2.20 -5.73 -17.49
CA LEU A 32 -0.85 -5.20 -17.71
C LEU A 32 -0.81 -4.10 -18.77
N GLN A 33 -1.88 -3.89 -19.55
CA GLN A 33 -1.83 -2.94 -20.66
C GLN A 33 -1.55 -1.51 -20.19
N GLY A 34 -1.99 -1.14 -18.98
CA GLY A 34 -1.73 0.18 -18.40
C GLY A 34 -0.24 0.54 -18.28
N CYS A 35 0.65 -0.43 -18.05
CA CYS A 35 2.10 -0.18 -17.99
C CYS A 35 2.76 -0.07 -19.38
N THR A 36 2.04 -0.46 -20.44
CA THR A 36 2.50 -0.37 -21.83
C THR A 36 1.91 0.81 -22.60
N ARG A 37 1.03 1.58 -21.96
CA ARG A 37 0.54 2.83 -22.53
C ARG A 37 1.56 3.91 -22.26
N GLU A 38 1.77 4.78 -23.24
CA GLU A 38 2.41 6.05 -22.91
C GLU A 38 1.43 6.77 -22.00
N ALA A 39 1.79 6.88 -20.72
CA ALA A 39 0.96 7.60 -19.79
C ALA A 39 0.74 8.99 -20.40
N ALA A 40 -0.52 9.42 -20.57
CA ALA A 40 -0.82 10.80 -20.99
C ALA A 40 -0.16 11.83 -20.05
N VAL A 41 0.24 11.34 -18.87
CA VAL A 41 1.06 12.04 -17.92
C VAL A 41 2.45 12.43 -18.47
N SER A 42 3.05 11.79 -19.48
CA SER A 42 4.36 12.24 -20.03
C SER A 42 4.29 13.71 -20.48
N LYS A 43 3.21 14.11 -21.16
CA LYS A 43 2.97 15.52 -21.52
C LYS A 43 2.79 16.43 -20.30
N VAL A 44 2.26 15.87 -19.21
CA VAL A 44 2.04 16.56 -17.94
C VAL A 44 3.36 16.81 -17.19
N PHE A 45 4.31 15.88 -17.26
CA PHE A 45 5.59 15.98 -16.53
C PHE A 45 6.58 16.98 -17.15
N PHE A 46 6.42 17.36 -18.43
CA PHE A 46 7.36 18.30 -19.08
C PHE A 46 6.75 19.68 -19.38
N GLY A 47 5.51 19.92 -18.96
CA GLY A 47 4.81 21.22 -19.07
C GLY A 47 4.86 22.05 -17.79
N SER A 48 4.51 23.34 -17.91
CA SER A 48 4.13 24.20 -16.77
C SER A 48 2.95 23.61 -15.99
N GLU A 49 2.75 24.06 -14.74
CA GLU A 49 1.66 23.68 -13.81
C GLU A 49 0.49 22.94 -14.45
N VAL A 50 0.43 21.62 -14.23
CA VAL A 50 -0.67 20.82 -14.76
C VAL A 50 -1.82 20.80 -13.76
N PRO A 51 -3.04 21.12 -14.20
CA PRO A 51 -4.22 20.97 -13.37
C PRO A 51 -4.35 19.52 -12.86
N ILE A 52 -4.65 19.34 -11.58
CA ILE A 52 -4.86 18.01 -10.98
C ILE A 52 -5.92 17.20 -11.74
N GLU A 53 -6.87 17.88 -12.36
CA GLU A 53 -7.91 17.25 -13.17
C GLU A 53 -7.35 16.51 -14.40
N GLU A 54 -6.39 17.12 -15.09
CA GLU A 54 -5.75 16.50 -16.25
C GLU A 54 -4.90 15.30 -15.82
N LEU A 55 -4.22 15.42 -14.69
CA LEU A 55 -3.45 14.33 -14.09
C LEU A 55 -4.36 13.17 -13.67
N ARG A 56 -5.48 13.46 -13.00
CA ARG A 56 -6.51 12.50 -12.61
C ARG A 56 -7.08 11.77 -13.82
N GLN A 57 -7.44 12.50 -14.87
CA GLN A 57 -7.93 11.91 -16.12
C GLN A 57 -6.86 11.08 -16.81
N ALA A 58 -5.60 11.51 -16.80
CA ALA A 58 -4.49 10.76 -17.38
C ALA A 58 -4.24 9.44 -16.64
N VAL A 59 -4.29 9.44 -15.30
CA VAL A 59 -4.18 8.22 -14.47
C VAL A 59 -5.36 7.30 -14.72
N ALA A 60 -6.59 7.83 -14.69
CA ALA A 60 -7.81 7.08 -14.96
C ALA A 60 -7.75 6.41 -16.34
N LYS A 61 -7.43 7.17 -17.39
CA LYS A 61 -7.33 6.64 -18.75
C LYS A 61 -6.24 5.58 -18.89
N SER A 62 -5.10 5.79 -18.25
CA SER A 62 -3.96 4.87 -18.38
C SER A 62 -4.22 3.52 -17.69
N TRP A 63 -4.88 3.52 -16.53
CA TRP A 63 -4.97 2.32 -15.66
C TRP A 63 -6.39 1.76 -15.48
N LEU A 64 -7.42 2.55 -15.75
CA LEU A 64 -8.81 2.21 -15.42
C LEU A 64 -9.73 2.07 -16.65
N GLU A 65 -9.38 2.65 -17.80
CA GLU A 65 -10.22 2.68 -19.01
C GLU A 65 -10.61 1.28 -19.50
N ASP A 66 -9.66 0.35 -19.50
CA ASP A 66 -9.89 -1.04 -19.95
C ASP A 66 -10.86 -1.81 -19.06
N PHE A 67 -11.08 -1.32 -17.84
CA PHE A 67 -12.00 -1.89 -16.87
C PHE A 67 -13.29 -1.09 -16.76
N SER A 68 -13.44 -0.03 -17.58
CA SER A 68 -14.53 0.94 -17.49
C SER A 68 -14.64 1.58 -16.10
N LEU A 69 -13.50 1.79 -15.44
CA LEU A 69 -13.38 2.38 -14.10
C LEU A 69 -12.84 3.82 -14.14
N ASP A 70 -12.67 4.38 -15.32
CA ASP A 70 -12.03 5.68 -15.59
C ASP A 70 -12.95 6.90 -15.43
N HIS A 71 -14.25 6.67 -15.20
CA HIS A 71 -15.22 7.73 -14.97
C HIS A 71 -15.27 8.15 -13.49
N LEU A 72 -15.80 9.35 -13.24
CA LEU A 72 -16.01 9.86 -11.89
C LEU A 72 -17.19 9.13 -11.24
N ALA A 73 -16.90 8.41 -10.17
CA ALA A 73 -17.89 7.69 -9.40
C ALA A 73 -17.54 7.71 -7.91
N TYR A 74 -18.58 7.74 -7.07
CA TYR A 74 -18.44 7.59 -5.63
C TYR A 74 -18.01 6.16 -5.29
N LEU A 75 -17.31 6.00 -4.17
CA LEU A 75 -16.97 4.67 -3.67
C LEU A 75 -17.95 4.25 -2.57
N ALA A 76 -18.33 2.96 -2.57
CA ALA A 76 -19.09 2.36 -1.49
C ALA A 76 -18.59 0.94 -1.19
N GLY A 77 -18.70 0.49 0.07
CA GLY A 77 -18.24 -0.84 0.50
C GLY A 77 -19.06 -2.02 -0.05
N GLY A 78 -20.16 -1.75 -0.75
CA GLY A 78 -21.07 -2.72 -1.35
C GLY A 78 -22.43 -2.09 -1.63
N GLU A 79 -23.36 -2.88 -2.16
CA GLU A 79 -24.71 -2.40 -2.52
C GLU A 79 -25.53 -1.93 -1.32
N GLU A 80 -25.43 -2.63 -0.19
CA GLU A 80 -26.11 -2.21 1.06
C GLU A 80 -25.61 -0.85 1.54
N GLU A 81 -24.30 -0.63 1.45
CA GLU A 81 -23.67 0.63 1.83
C GLU A 81 -24.05 1.76 0.87
N LYS A 82 -24.06 1.48 -0.45
CA LYS A 82 -24.55 2.42 -1.47
C LYS A 82 -25.99 2.85 -1.17
N GLN A 83 -26.87 1.89 -0.88
CA GLN A 83 -28.28 2.17 -0.60
C GLN A 83 -28.42 3.05 0.66
N ARG A 84 -27.67 2.75 1.73
CA ARG A 84 -27.62 3.58 2.94
C ARG A 84 -27.14 5.00 2.64
N ILE A 85 -26.12 5.16 1.79
CA ILE A 85 -25.61 6.47 1.38
C ILE A 85 -26.70 7.27 0.64
N ILE A 86 -27.41 6.64 -0.31
CA ILE A 86 -28.50 7.29 -1.06
C ILE A 86 -29.65 7.69 -0.13
N GLU A 87 -30.02 6.85 0.83
CA GLU A 87 -31.05 7.18 1.82
C GLU A 87 -30.66 8.36 2.71
N ALA A 88 -29.39 8.44 3.11
CA ALA A 88 -28.86 9.53 3.92
C ALA A 88 -28.62 10.82 3.11
N ALA A 89 -28.38 10.70 1.81
CA ALA A 89 -28.11 11.79 0.88
C ALA A 89 -28.86 11.58 -0.45
N PRO A 90 -30.20 11.80 -0.49
CA PRO A 90 -31.03 11.54 -1.67
C PRO A 90 -30.56 12.26 -2.94
N GLN A 91 -29.86 13.39 -2.81
CA GLN A 91 -29.25 14.10 -3.94
C GLN A 91 -28.19 13.28 -4.71
N LEU A 92 -27.71 12.16 -4.13
CA LEU A 92 -26.76 11.25 -4.77
C LEU A 92 -27.45 10.10 -5.53
N GLN A 93 -28.79 10.05 -5.58
CA GLN A 93 -29.53 8.95 -6.21
C GLN A 93 -29.18 8.76 -7.70
N ASP A 94 -28.93 9.87 -8.41
CA ASP A 94 -28.58 9.88 -9.85
C ASP A 94 -27.06 9.85 -10.10
N LYS A 95 -26.25 9.59 -9.07
CA LYS A 95 -24.79 9.53 -9.18
C LYS A 95 -24.29 8.10 -9.34
N ASP A 96 -23.17 7.96 -10.03
CA ASP A 96 -22.50 6.67 -10.19
C ASP A 96 -21.75 6.25 -8.92
N PHE A 97 -21.77 4.95 -8.65
CA PHE A 97 -21.07 4.34 -7.53
C PHE A 97 -20.27 3.12 -8.01
N LEU A 98 -19.00 3.06 -7.63
CA LEU A 98 -18.19 1.85 -7.70
C LEU A 98 -18.35 1.06 -6.42
N VAL A 99 -18.85 -0.16 -6.54
CA VAL A 99 -18.97 -1.13 -5.46
C VAL A 99 -18.06 -2.33 -5.73
N PRO A 100 -17.34 -2.85 -4.73
CA PRO A 100 -16.60 -4.10 -4.87
C PRO A 100 -17.54 -5.25 -5.25
N ARG A 101 -17.04 -6.15 -6.10
CA ARG A 101 -17.77 -7.37 -6.47
C ARG A 101 -18.10 -8.21 -5.24
N ARG A 102 -19.31 -8.76 -5.20
CA ARG A 102 -19.83 -9.56 -4.06
C ARG A 102 -19.06 -10.86 -3.82
N ASP A 103 -18.41 -11.40 -4.86
CA ASP A 103 -17.64 -12.66 -4.82
C ASP A 103 -16.15 -12.47 -4.46
N ARG A 104 -15.74 -11.23 -4.16
CA ARG A 104 -14.36 -10.89 -3.79
C ARG A 104 -14.30 -10.30 -2.37
N PRO A 105 -13.12 -10.29 -1.72
CA PRO A 105 -12.95 -9.57 -0.47
C PRO A 105 -13.44 -8.12 -0.62
N LYS A 106 -14.38 -7.71 0.24
CA LYS A 106 -15.06 -6.40 0.18
C LYS A 106 -14.13 -5.20 0.46
N ALA A 107 -12.88 -5.44 0.81
CA ALA A 107 -11.95 -4.42 1.26
C ALA A 107 -10.68 -4.43 0.42
N TRP A 108 -10.51 -3.38 -0.37
CA TRP A 108 -9.20 -2.95 -0.84
C TRP A 108 -8.82 -1.66 -0.12
N MET A 109 -7.52 -1.36 -0.15
CA MET A 109 -6.99 -0.17 0.47
C MET A 109 -5.88 0.41 -0.38
N VAL A 110 -5.93 1.72 -0.57
CA VAL A 110 -4.89 2.48 -1.23
C VAL A 110 -4.17 3.32 -0.17
N GLY A 111 -2.85 3.12 -0.09
CA GLY A 111 -1.98 3.92 0.76
C GLY A 111 -1.61 5.23 0.07
N ALA A 112 -1.77 6.32 0.79
CA ALA A 112 -1.32 7.66 0.44
C ALA A 112 -0.70 8.32 1.67
N ALA A 113 -0.28 9.57 1.54
CA ALA A 113 0.20 10.33 2.67
C ALA A 113 -0.23 11.80 2.59
N LEU A 114 -0.20 12.44 3.75
CA LEU A 114 -0.50 13.86 3.92
C LEU A 114 0.77 14.54 4.36
N SER A 115 1.15 15.63 3.69
CA SER A 115 2.28 16.48 4.08
C SER A 115 1.79 17.86 4.49
N SER A 116 2.25 18.34 5.63
CA SER A 116 2.12 19.74 6.05
C SER A 116 3.28 20.59 5.53
N GLU A 117 3.16 21.91 5.68
CA GLU A 117 4.20 22.89 5.30
C GLU A 117 5.50 22.71 6.11
N ASP A 118 5.41 22.22 7.36
CA ASP A 118 6.57 21.91 8.20
C ASP A 118 7.29 20.58 7.82
N GLY A 119 6.84 19.92 6.74
CA GLY A 119 7.37 18.66 6.23
C GLY A 119 7.00 17.42 7.05
N SER A 120 6.10 17.55 8.02
CA SER A 120 5.52 16.40 8.71
C SER A 120 4.67 15.59 7.73
N VAL A 121 4.74 14.27 7.86
CA VAL A 121 4.03 13.35 6.97
C VAL A 121 3.21 12.38 7.80
N LEU A 122 1.94 12.23 7.45
CA LEU A 122 1.02 11.27 8.04
C LEU A 122 0.59 10.24 7.00
N PRO A 123 0.52 8.94 7.36
CA PRO A 123 -0.12 7.95 6.51
C PRO A 123 -1.58 8.34 6.29
N PHE A 124 -2.08 8.01 5.11
CA PHE A 124 -3.46 8.21 4.73
C PHE A 124 -3.94 6.95 4.01
N ALA A 125 -5.13 6.50 4.34
CA ALA A 125 -5.69 5.28 3.80
C ALA A 125 -7.00 5.60 3.11
N VAL A 126 -7.16 5.10 1.89
CA VAL A 126 -8.42 5.14 1.16
C VAL A 126 -8.96 3.72 1.07
N THR A 127 -10.22 3.54 1.40
CA THR A 127 -10.97 2.31 1.17
C THR A 127 -12.31 2.67 0.48
N PRO A 128 -13.05 1.68 -0.07
CA PRO A 128 -14.35 1.98 -0.68
C PRO A 128 -15.33 2.73 0.21
N SER A 129 -15.35 2.44 1.52
CA SER A 129 -16.31 3.04 2.45
C SER A 129 -15.74 4.22 3.22
N ARG A 130 -14.43 4.24 3.46
CA ARG A 130 -13.80 5.23 4.34
C ARG A 130 -12.46 5.70 3.84
N VAL A 131 -12.21 6.98 4.07
CA VAL A 131 -10.96 7.67 3.86
C VAL A 131 -10.47 8.18 5.21
N SER A 132 -9.23 7.86 5.60
CA SER A 132 -8.76 8.18 6.94
C SER A 132 -7.28 8.51 7.05
N ALA A 133 -6.98 9.46 7.94
CA ALA A 133 -5.69 9.52 8.61
C ALA A 133 -5.81 8.75 9.93
N PRO A 134 -4.80 7.94 10.32
CA PRO A 134 -4.87 7.09 11.50
C PRO A 134 -5.26 7.89 12.75
N ALA A 135 -6.30 7.43 13.45
CA ALA A 135 -6.67 7.91 14.78
C ALA A 135 -6.06 7.00 15.86
N ASP A 136 -5.77 7.56 17.04
CA ASP A 136 -5.28 6.75 18.17
C ASP A 136 -6.40 5.82 18.67
N GLU A 137 -6.10 4.64 19.23
CA GLU A 137 -7.14 3.68 19.64
C GLU A 137 -8.00 4.17 20.83
N ASP A 138 -7.48 5.06 21.67
CA ASP A 138 -8.28 5.78 22.69
C ASP A 138 -9.38 6.67 22.06
N SER A 139 -9.36 6.77 20.73
CA SER A 139 -10.21 7.60 19.91
C SER A 139 -10.63 6.90 18.60
N SER A 140 -10.47 5.58 18.50
CA SER A 140 -10.99 4.81 17.37
C SER A 140 -12.37 4.25 17.75
N PRO A 141 -13.44 4.55 17.00
CA PRO A 141 -14.75 4.00 17.29
C PRO A 141 -14.79 2.50 17.01
N ARG A 142 -15.65 1.80 17.76
CA ARG A 142 -16.10 0.46 17.38
C ARG A 142 -16.85 0.54 16.04
N PRO A 143 -16.88 -0.52 15.21
CA PRO A 143 -17.46 -0.50 13.86
C PRO A 143 -18.92 -0.06 13.72
N SER A 144 -19.64 0.13 14.83
CA SER A 144 -21.06 0.52 14.89
C SER A 144 -21.32 1.90 15.51
N GLU A 145 -20.30 2.65 15.92
CA GLU A 145 -20.47 3.92 16.64
C GLU A 145 -19.72 5.07 15.95
N ALA A 146 -20.28 6.28 16.12
CA ALA A 146 -19.84 7.56 15.59
C ALA A 146 -18.31 7.78 15.54
N VAL A 147 -17.85 8.41 14.46
CA VAL A 147 -16.45 8.75 14.21
C VAL A 147 -15.94 9.74 15.26
N VAL A 148 -14.90 9.34 16.00
CA VAL A 148 -14.20 10.15 16.98
C VAL A 148 -13.01 10.83 16.30
N TYR A 149 -12.93 12.15 16.41
CA TYR A 149 -11.78 12.94 15.97
C TYR A 149 -10.96 13.36 17.20
N PRO A 150 -9.84 12.69 17.53
CA PRO A 150 -8.87 13.24 18.46
C PRO A 150 -8.06 14.33 17.75
N PHE A 151 -8.16 15.57 18.21
CA PHE A 151 -7.20 16.59 17.80
C PHE A 151 -5.88 16.34 18.52
N TYR A 152 -4.80 16.12 17.77
CA TYR A 152 -3.46 16.13 18.34
C TYR A 152 -2.78 17.42 17.91
N ARG A 153 -2.47 18.27 18.89
CA ARG A 153 -1.49 19.35 18.72
C ARG A 153 -0.13 18.68 18.75
N ASP A 154 0.63 18.71 17.66
CA ASP A 154 2.05 18.40 17.76
C ASP A 154 2.67 19.47 18.68
N LEU A 155 2.90 19.12 19.95
CA LEU A 155 3.40 20.05 20.95
C LEU A 155 4.78 20.62 20.59
N GLU A 156 5.52 19.95 19.69
CA GLU A 156 6.83 20.43 19.22
C GLU A 156 6.69 21.39 18.03
N ARG A 157 5.62 21.31 17.21
CA ARG A 157 5.51 22.04 15.93
C ARG A 157 4.29 22.94 15.79
N ASN A 158 3.34 22.88 16.72
CA ASN A 158 2.10 23.66 16.74
C ASN A 158 1.18 23.45 15.52
N SER A 159 1.43 22.44 14.68
CA SER A 159 0.59 22.03 13.56
C SER A 159 -0.56 21.13 14.05
N LEU A 160 -1.75 21.31 13.45
CA LEU A 160 -2.97 20.57 13.75
C LEU A 160 -3.35 19.67 12.57
N PHE A 161 -3.41 18.37 12.82
CA PHE A 161 -3.95 17.41 11.87
C PHE A 161 -5.29 16.87 12.37
N SER A 162 -6.33 16.91 11.54
CA SER A 162 -7.53 16.12 11.78
C SER A 162 -7.20 14.63 11.55
N ARG A 163 -7.27 13.83 12.60
CA ARG A 163 -7.25 12.35 12.55
C ARG A 163 -8.68 11.84 12.61
N GLY A 164 -8.99 10.72 11.96
CA GLY A 164 -10.35 10.18 11.93
C GLY A 164 -10.71 9.59 10.57
N GLU A 165 -11.85 8.90 10.53
CA GLU A 165 -12.36 8.28 9.31
C GLU A 165 -13.55 9.07 8.79
N VAL A 166 -13.49 9.52 7.53
CA VAL A 166 -14.63 10.13 6.85
C VAL A 166 -15.17 9.10 5.87
N GLU A 167 -16.48 9.04 5.71
CA GLU A 167 -17.07 8.23 4.65
C GLU A 167 -16.58 8.76 3.29
N THR A 168 -16.22 7.87 2.38
CA THR A 168 -15.57 8.28 1.13
C THR A 168 -16.40 9.27 0.32
N PHE A 169 -17.74 9.11 0.32
CA PHE A 169 -18.64 10.03 -0.36
C PHE A 169 -18.75 11.42 0.30
N ALA A 170 -18.38 11.56 1.57
CA ALA A 170 -18.39 12.82 2.31
C ALA A 170 -17.03 13.53 2.26
N PHE A 171 -16.00 12.89 1.70
CA PHE A 171 -14.66 13.44 1.61
C PHE A 171 -14.62 14.65 0.66
N GLY A 172 -13.98 15.75 1.09
CA GLY A 172 -13.87 16.97 0.29
C GLY A 172 -15.06 17.95 0.42
N GLY A 173 -16.02 17.69 1.32
CA GLY A 173 -17.03 18.68 1.69
C GLY A 173 -16.38 19.97 2.23
N ARG A 174 -17.09 21.11 2.16
CA ARG A 174 -16.52 22.43 2.50
C ARG A 174 -16.94 22.99 3.86
N GLU A 175 -18.13 22.65 4.37
CA GLU A 175 -18.74 23.35 5.52
C GLU A 175 -19.49 22.42 6.48
N ALA A 176 -19.24 22.60 7.79
CA ALA A 176 -19.86 21.80 8.85
C ALA A 176 -21.31 22.24 8.92
N LEU A 177 -22.24 21.30 8.67
CA LEU A 177 -23.66 21.60 8.76
C LEU A 177 -24.11 21.71 10.22
N SER A 178 -23.54 20.88 11.09
CA SER A 178 -23.76 20.94 12.53
C SER A 178 -22.65 20.24 13.29
N ILE A 179 -22.49 20.65 14.55
CA ILE A 179 -21.78 19.90 15.58
C ILE A 179 -22.86 19.41 16.54
N ASP A 180 -23.27 18.16 16.42
CA ASP A 180 -24.29 17.62 17.31
C ASP A 180 -23.63 17.31 18.67
N SER A 181 -23.90 18.12 19.69
CA SER A 181 -23.59 17.83 21.12
C SER A 181 -24.44 18.71 22.04
N PRO A 182 -25.62 18.28 22.56
CA PRO A 182 -25.72 17.59 23.87
C PRO A 182 -27.04 16.76 24.11
N PRO A 183 -27.25 16.12 25.29
CA PRO A 183 -26.28 15.70 26.31
C PRO A 183 -26.10 14.18 26.26
N PHE A 184 -24.91 13.64 25.98
CA PHE A 184 -24.47 12.37 26.57
C PHE A 184 -23.02 12.03 26.18
N GLN A 185 -22.30 11.56 27.19
CA GLN A 185 -21.05 10.78 27.23
C GLN A 185 -19.69 11.42 26.84
N PRO A 186 -18.65 11.22 27.68
CA PRO A 186 -17.25 11.49 27.31
C PRO A 186 -16.85 10.64 26.09
N GLY A 187 -16.46 11.28 24.98
CA GLY A 187 -16.10 10.52 23.75
C GLY A 187 -15.97 11.28 22.41
N SER A 188 -16.31 12.58 22.31
CA SER A 188 -16.11 13.50 21.16
C SER A 188 -17.34 13.74 20.23
N PRO A 189 -17.50 14.95 19.65
CA PRO A 189 -18.63 15.31 18.78
C PRO A 189 -18.61 14.65 17.40
N VAL A 190 -19.80 14.25 16.93
CA VAL A 190 -20.07 13.97 15.51
C VAL A 190 -20.16 15.29 14.77
N ILE A 191 -19.31 15.46 13.74
CA ILE A 191 -19.37 16.60 12.83
C ILE A 191 -20.09 16.16 11.56
N ARG A 192 -21.21 16.81 11.25
CA ARG A 192 -21.90 16.58 9.98
C ARG A 192 -21.32 17.48 8.90
N LEU A 193 -20.98 16.89 7.77
CA LEU A 193 -20.41 17.59 6.63
C LEU A 193 -21.44 17.71 5.50
N ALA A 194 -21.43 18.81 4.76
CA ALA A 194 -22.12 18.85 3.47
C ALA A 194 -21.50 17.83 2.51
N ALA A 195 -22.33 17.17 1.70
CA ALA A 195 -21.83 16.33 0.62
C ALA A 195 -20.97 17.16 -0.34
N PRO A 196 -19.81 16.64 -0.79
CA PRO A 196 -18.96 17.33 -1.75
C PRO A 196 -19.68 17.45 -3.10
N THR A 197 -19.37 18.51 -3.84
CA THR A 197 -19.91 18.74 -5.19
C THR A 197 -19.38 17.73 -6.21
N GLU A 198 -18.21 17.15 -5.94
CA GLU A 198 -17.56 16.12 -6.74
C GLU A 198 -17.26 14.88 -5.87
N PRO A 199 -17.30 13.67 -6.44
CA PRO A 199 -16.92 12.47 -5.72
C PRO A 199 -15.42 12.44 -5.43
N PHE A 200 -15.06 11.84 -4.29
CA PHE A 200 -13.72 11.27 -4.14
C PHE A 200 -13.69 9.90 -4.83
N SER A 201 -13.08 9.87 -6.01
CA SER A 201 -13.13 8.76 -6.97
C SER A 201 -11.98 7.76 -6.78
N LEU A 202 -12.07 6.60 -7.45
CA LEU A 202 -10.95 5.66 -7.55
C LEU A 202 -9.72 6.30 -8.21
N SER A 203 -9.94 7.19 -9.17
CA SER A 203 -8.85 7.92 -9.83
C SER A 203 -8.12 8.85 -8.85
N ASP A 204 -8.84 9.54 -7.95
CA ASP A 204 -8.21 10.36 -6.91
C ASP A 204 -7.34 9.49 -6.01
N ALA A 205 -7.84 8.32 -5.59
CA ALA A 205 -7.10 7.38 -4.76
C ALA A 205 -5.79 6.90 -5.44
N LEU A 206 -5.87 6.46 -6.70
CA LEU A 206 -4.71 5.97 -7.45
C LEU A 206 -3.70 7.08 -7.73
N THR A 207 -4.20 8.25 -8.10
CA THR A 207 -3.38 9.45 -8.32
C THR A 207 -2.60 9.75 -7.03
N MET A 208 -3.29 9.87 -5.89
CA MET A 208 -2.64 10.10 -4.61
C MET A 208 -1.64 9.02 -4.20
N SER A 209 -1.83 7.76 -4.62
CA SER A 209 -0.93 6.66 -4.28
C SER A 209 0.40 6.71 -5.04
N GLY A 210 0.39 7.16 -6.29
CA GLY A 210 1.55 7.12 -7.20
C GLY A 210 2.26 8.46 -7.42
N LEU A 211 1.77 9.55 -6.82
CA LEU A 211 2.21 10.92 -7.13
C LEU A 211 3.63 11.33 -6.66
N SER A 212 4.41 10.51 -5.95
CA SER A 212 5.68 10.96 -5.33
C SER A 212 6.70 11.43 -6.33
N ALA A 213 6.81 10.69 -7.42
CA ALA A 213 7.71 10.95 -8.51
C ALA A 213 7.46 12.33 -9.14
N ALA A 214 6.20 12.67 -9.33
CA ALA A 214 5.78 13.94 -9.93
C ALA A 214 5.83 15.08 -8.91
N ALA A 215 5.23 14.88 -7.72
CA ALA A 215 5.04 15.92 -6.72
C ALA A 215 6.34 16.55 -6.23
N GLN A 216 7.41 15.73 -6.13
CA GLN A 216 8.71 16.22 -5.68
C GLN A 216 9.48 16.97 -6.76
N LEU A 217 9.20 16.69 -8.04
CA LEU A 217 9.84 17.35 -9.17
C LEU A 217 9.12 18.61 -9.63
N PHE A 218 7.82 18.75 -9.33
CA PHE A 218 6.99 19.86 -9.80
C PHE A 218 6.31 20.57 -8.62
N PRO A 219 6.92 21.63 -8.07
CA PRO A 219 6.30 22.49 -7.06
C PRO A 219 5.14 23.28 -7.70
N GLY A 220 3.99 22.63 -7.82
CA GLY A 220 2.80 23.15 -8.50
C GLY A 220 1.63 22.17 -8.53
N LEU A 221 1.79 20.95 -7.99
CA LEU A 221 0.64 20.06 -7.83
C LEU A 221 -0.39 20.71 -6.89
N PRO A 222 -1.68 20.68 -7.26
CA PRO A 222 -2.72 21.26 -6.44
C PRO A 222 -2.74 20.63 -5.05
N LYS A 223 -2.82 21.48 -4.03
CA LYS A 223 -3.12 21.09 -2.65
C LYS A 223 -4.64 20.98 -2.57
N PRO A 224 -5.26 19.78 -2.57
CA PRO A 224 -6.71 19.74 -2.51
C PRO A 224 -7.14 20.36 -1.18
N ALA A 225 -8.20 21.16 -1.22
CA ALA A 225 -8.74 21.76 -0.01
C ALA A 225 -9.17 20.65 0.94
N ARG A 226 -8.33 20.36 1.94
CA ARG A 226 -8.76 19.57 3.08
C ARG A 226 -9.70 20.43 3.90
N TRP A 227 -10.71 19.80 4.48
CA TRP A 227 -11.69 20.44 5.33
C TRP A 227 -11.05 21.49 6.26
N PRO A 228 -11.38 22.78 6.13
CA PRO A 228 -10.93 23.77 7.09
C PRO A 228 -11.65 23.52 8.42
N VAL A 229 -10.98 22.90 9.40
CA VAL A 229 -11.48 22.88 10.79
C VAL A 229 -11.24 24.26 11.43
N LYS A 230 -11.75 25.33 10.80
CA LYS A 230 -11.60 26.70 11.31
C LYS A 230 -12.59 26.98 12.45
N ASP A 231 -13.79 26.39 12.39
CA ASP A 231 -14.91 26.91 13.19
C ASP A 231 -15.23 26.10 14.45
N VAL A 232 -14.67 24.90 14.63
CA VAL A 232 -14.99 24.05 15.79
C VAL A 232 -14.18 24.42 17.04
N THR A 233 -13.00 25.01 16.88
CA THR A 233 -12.04 25.20 17.99
C THR A 233 -11.49 26.62 18.11
N GLY A 234 -11.87 27.55 17.23
CA GLY A 234 -11.30 28.91 17.18
C GLY A 234 -9.81 28.94 16.82
N LEU A 235 -9.27 27.83 16.31
CA LEU A 235 -7.88 27.73 15.85
C LEU A 235 -7.80 28.24 14.40
N SER A 236 -6.88 29.18 14.17
CA SER A 236 -6.59 29.77 12.87
C SER A 236 -6.37 28.69 11.81
N SER A 237 -6.91 28.96 10.61
CA SER A 237 -6.84 28.19 9.37
C SER A 237 -5.89 27.00 9.39
N GLY A 238 -6.46 25.80 9.25
CA GLY A 238 -5.70 24.58 8.96
C GLY A 238 -4.62 24.90 7.93
N GLU A 239 -3.39 24.59 8.29
CA GLU A 239 -2.25 24.66 7.38
C GLU A 239 -2.62 23.92 6.09
N ASP A 240 -2.18 24.44 4.94
CA ASP A 240 -2.38 23.78 3.66
C ASP A 240 -1.71 22.40 3.69
N VAL A 241 -2.50 21.35 3.92
CA VAL A 241 -2.00 19.97 3.85
C VAL A 241 -2.09 19.53 2.40
N SER A 242 -0.97 19.08 1.85
CA SER A 242 -0.90 18.54 0.50
C SER A 242 -0.94 17.02 0.55
N PHE A 243 -1.63 16.39 -0.40
CA PHE A 243 -1.41 14.96 -0.59
C PHE A 243 -0.04 14.73 -1.20
N VAL A 244 0.64 13.75 -0.65
CA VAL A 244 1.87 13.21 -1.20
C VAL A 244 1.68 11.71 -1.31
N SER A 245 2.51 11.08 -2.13
CA SER A 245 2.40 9.64 -2.33
C SER A 245 2.64 8.85 -1.05
N GLY A 246 1.99 7.68 -0.99
CA GLY A 246 2.06 6.78 0.15
C GLY A 246 3.50 6.41 0.49
N ASP A 247 4.38 6.27 -0.50
CA ASP A 247 5.81 5.97 -0.33
C ASP A 247 6.58 7.01 0.51
N VAL A 248 6.09 8.24 0.62
CA VAL A 248 6.68 9.28 1.49
C VAL A 248 6.48 8.93 2.97
N ALA A 249 5.39 8.23 3.30
CA ALA A 249 5.12 7.72 4.65
C ALA A 249 5.57 6.27 4.83
N ASP A 250 5.24 5.42 3.86
CA ASP A 250 5.47 3.99 3.83
C ASP A 250 5.20 3.42 2.42
N SER A 251 6.27 3.00 1.74
CA SER A 251 6.16 2.40 0.39
C SER A 251 5.63 0.96 0.40
N SER A 252 5.43 0.36 1.57
CA SER A 252 4.96 -1.02 1.70
C SER A 252 3.46 -1.13 2.02
N GLY A 253 2.84 -0.04 2.48
CA GLY A 253 1.50 -0.06 3.06
C GLY A 253 1.40 -0.82 4.40
N LEU A 254 2.51 -1.36 4.92
CA LEU A 254 2.58 -2.15 6.15
C LEU A 254 2.13 -1.35 7.38
N LEU A 255 2.48 -0.07 7.50
CA LEU A 255 2.04 0.79 8.60
C LEU A 255 0.51 0.83 8.67
N THR A 256 -0.13 0.97 7.52
CA THR A 256 -1.59 1.07 7.41
C THR A 256 -2.29 -0.24 7.77
N LEU A 257 -1.66 -1.38 7.48
CA LEU A 257 -2.12 -2.71 7.89
C LEU A 257 -1.89 -2.94 9.40
N LEU A 258 -0.74 -2.54 9.93
CA LEU A 258 -0.41 -2.67 11.35
C LEU A 258 -1.30 -1.81 12.25
N GLN A 259 -1.69 -0.62 11.79
CA GLN A 259 -2.67 0.24 12.47
C GLN A 259 -4.01 -0.45 12.70
N ARG A 260 -4.41 -1.34 11.78
CA ARG A 260 -5.65 -2.12 11.86
C ARG A 260 -5.48 -3.45 12.59
N GLY A 261 -4.31 -3.69 13.20
CA GLY A 261 -4.01 -4.92 13.92
C GLY A 261 -3.96 -6.15 13.02
N ILE A 262 -3.70 -5.99 11.71
CA ILE A 262 -3.57 -7.12 10.78
C ILE A 262 -2.37 -7.97 11.21
N ARG A 263 -2.62 -9.26 11.46
CA ARG A 263 -1.62 -10.19 12.02
C ARG A 263 -0.99 -11.11 10.99
N ARG A 264 -1.50 -11.14 9.76
CA ARG A 264 -0.97 -11.99 8.69
C ARG A 264 -0.88 -11.18 7.41
N ILE A 265 0.32 -11.06 6.87
CA ILE A 265 0.59 -10.20 5.72
C ILE A 265 1.43 -10.98 4.72
N VAL A 266 0.94 -11.06 3.49
CA VAL A 266 1.78 -11.36 2.33
C VAL A 266 2.24 -10.02 1.78
N TRP A 267 3.55 -9.80 1.74
CA TRP A 267 4.14 -8.58 1.21
C TRP A 267 4.93 -8.93 -0.05
N LEU A 268 4.44 -8.43 -1.19
CA LEU A 268 5.11 -8.49 -2.48
C LEU A 268 5.97 -7.23 -2.61
N GLU A 269 7.29 -7.40 -2.74
CA GLU A 269 8.24 -6.30 -2.91
C GLU A 269 9.01 -6.53 -4.20
N LEU A 270 8.97 -5.56 -5.12
CA LEU A 270 9.86 -5.52 -6.27
C LEU A 270 11.13 -4.77 -5.83
N GLY A 271 12.25 -5.47 -5.64
CA GLY A 271 13.41 -4.88 -4.97
C GLY A 271 14.53 -4.53 -5.93
N PRO A 272 15.12 -3.34 -5.92
CA PRO A 272 15.95 -2.77 -7.01
C PRO A 272 17.34 -3.40 -7.19
N GLY A 273 17.47 -4.72 -7.10
CA GLY A 273 18.73 -5.42 -7.29
C GLY A 273 19.31 -5.09 -8.66
N ASP A 274 20.59 -4.74 -8.73
CA ASP A 274 21.31 -4.71 -10.02
C ASP A 274 21.45 -6.13 -10.63
N GLY A 275 20.70 -7.11 -10.10
CA GLY A 275 20.70 -8.50 -10.52
C GLY A 275 21.97 -9.26 -10.19
N SER A 276 22.96 -8.62 -9.56
CA SER A 276 24.22 -9.28 -9.26
C SER A 276 24.07 -10.17 -8.03
N PRO A 277 24.52 -11.44 -8.07
CA PRO A 277 24.72 -12.25 -6.86
C PRO A 277 25.68 -11.59 -5.85
N ASN A 278 26.47 -10.61 -6.32
CA ASN A 278 27.39 -9.79 -5.55
C ASN A 278 26.83 -8.41 -5.21
N ALA A 279 25.60 -8.07 -5.63
CA ALA A 279 24.85 -6.93 -5.14
C ALA A 279 24.71 -7.16 -3.64
N ARG A 280 25.63 -6.58 -2.87
CA ARG A 280 25.45 -6.56 -1.44
C ARG A 280 24.21 -5.71 -1.24
N ILE A 281 23.08 -6.34 -0.97
CA ILE A 281 22.15 -5.80 0.01
C ILE A 281 23.06 -5.65 1.24
N GLN A 282 23.73 -4.52 1.42
CA GLN A 282 24.50 -4.27 2.61
C GLN A 282 23.49 -3.97 3.72
N PRO A 283 23.20 -4.90 4.65
CA PRO A 283 22.09 -4.78 5.60
C PRO A 283 22.15 -3.51 6.47
N PHE A 284 23.30 -2.82 6.48
CA PHE A 284 23.56 -1.60 7.23
C PHE A 284 24.26 -0.49 6.42
N SER A 285 24.31 -0.61 5.08
CA SER A 285 24.60 0.61 4.31
C SER A 285 23.42 1.55 4.46
N LYS A 286 23.69 2.86 4.47
CA LYS A 286 22.62 3.86 4.33
C LYS A 286 21.75 3.56 3.11
N ASP A 287 22.29 2.88 2.11
CA ASP A 287 21.65 2.58 0.83
C ASP A 287 20.65 1.42 0.89
N VAL A 288 20.78 0.45 1.80
CA VAL A 288 19.77 -0.63 1.93
C VAL A 288 18.61 -0.26 2.83
N LEU A 289 18.87 0.54 3.85
CA LEU A 289 17.83 1.16 4.66
C LEU A 289 17.10 2.24 3.87
N ARG A 290 17.77 2.79 2.84
CA ARG A 290 17.17 3.47 1.71
C ARG A 290 16.45 2.51 0.74
N LYS A 291 16.94 1.31 0.44
CA LYS A 291 16.29 0.41 -0.55
C LYS A 291 15.04 -0.33 -0.06
N PHE A 292 14.92 -0.68 1.23
CA PHE A 292 13.69 -1.26 1.82
C PHE A 292 12.59 -0.20 2.09
N GLY A 293 12.49 0.81 1.20
CA GLY A 293 11.40 1.81 1.10
C GLY A 293 11.77 3.28 1.30
N CYS A 294 12.95 3.70 0.86
CA CYS A 294 13.48 5.06 0.96
C CYS A 294 14.47 5.38 -0.19
N THR A 295 14.06 5.22 -1.45
CA THR A 295 14.69 5.95 -2.57
C THR A 295 13.64 6.45 -3.53
N GLY A 296 13.23 7.70 -3.37
CA GLY A 296 13.27 8.61 -4.51
C GLY A 296 14.75 8.84 -4.85
N TYR A 297 15.13 8.56 -6.09
CA TYR A 297 16.42 8.94 -6.65
C TYR A 297 16.47 10.46 -6.83
N GLY A 298 17.63 11.07 -6.57
CA GLY A 298 17.85 12.50 -6.78
C GLY A 298 18.93 13.07 -5.87
N GLU A 299 20.20 12.77 -6.17
CA GLU A 299 21.30 13.66 -5.80
C GLU A 299 21.21 14.92 -6.65
N THR A 300 20.36 15.87 -6.26
CA THR A 300 20.58 17.31 -6.41
C THR A 300 19.48 18.05 -5.65
N SER A 301 19.90 18.80 -4.63
CA SER A 301 19.13 19.88 -3.98
C SER A 301 17.78 19.56 -3.32
N CYS A 302 17.73 18.58 -2.39
CA CYS A 302 16.90 18.67 -1.17
C CYS A 302 17.61 17.89 -0.04
N HIS A 303 17.98 18.59 1.02
CA HIS A 303 18.90 18.11 2.05
C HIS A 303 18.36 16.88 2.85
N GLY A 304 18.97 15.71 2.66
CA GLY A 304 19.40 14.81 3.75
C GLY A 304 18.39 14.20 4.75
N GLN A 305 17.06 14.32 4.56
CA GLN A 305 16.10 13.96 5.62
C GLN A 305 15.18 12.74 5.39
N GLN A 306 15.03 12.21 4.19
CA GLN A 306 13.92 11.27 3.93
C GLN A 306 14.24 9.77 4.00
N ALA A 307 15.50 9.36 4.21
CA ALA A 307 15.88 7.95 4.40
C ALA A 307 15.48 7.33 5.77
N LYS A 308 14.36 7.77 6.37
CA LYS A 308 14.00 7.53 7.78
C LYS A 308 12.61 6.93 8.00
N LYS A 309 11.86 6.58 6.95
CA LYS A 309 10.41 6.35 7.05
C LYS A 309 9.95 4.99 6.52
N THR A 310 10.72 3.92 6.76
CA THR A 310 10.17 2.57 6.60
C THR A 310 10.05 1.87 7.94
N PRO A 311 8.98 1.09 8.14
CA PRO A 311 8.78 0.34 9.38
C PRO A 311 9.93 -0.64 9.71
N LEU A 312 10.71 -1.05 8.70
CA LEU A 312 11.87 -1.94 8.83
C LEU A 312 13.24 -1.21 8.89
N ALA A 313 13.31 0.11 8.77
CA ALA A 313 14.61 0.80 8.72
C ALA A 313 15.29 0.95 10.10
N VAL A 314 16.30 0.11 10.36
CA VAL A 314 17.36 0.36 11.36
C VAL A 314 18.41 1.33 10.79
N CYS A 315 18.11 2.63 10.70
CA CYS A 315 19.16 3.58 10.32
C CYS A 315 20.20 3.69 11.45
N ARG A 316 21.49 3.47 11.24
CA ARG A 316 22.56 3.87 12.19
C ARG A 316 23.32 5.05 11.57
N ARG A 317 23.16 6.27 12.09
CA ARG A 317 23.91 7.44 11.58
C ARG A 317 25.35 7.44 12.12
N ARG A 318 26.34 7.52 11.21
CA ARG A 318 27.66 8.09 11.51
C ARG A 318 27.61 9.61 11.41
N ASN A 319 28.17 10.26 12.42
CA ASN A 319 28.31 11.70 12.64
C ASN A 319 28.52 12.52 11.36
N THR A 320 27.53 13.33 10.99
CA THR A 320 27.72 14.56 10.22
C THR A 320 27.11 15.68 11.06
N LYS A 321 27.93 16.70 11.38
CA LYS A 321 27.87 17.54 12.60
C LYS A 321 26.65 18.47 12.73
N ARG A 322 25.70 18.49 11.81
CA ARG A 322 24.48 19.31 11.91
C ARG A 322 23.35 18.58 11.20
N GLN A 323 22.37 18.05 11.95
CA GLN A 323 20.95 18.00 11.60
C GLN A 323 20.19 16.96 12.47
N ILE A 324 19.25 17.49 13.26
CA ILE A 324 18.07 16.87 13.89
C ILE A 324 18.35 15.59 14.70
N LYS A 325 18.48 15.79 16.02
CA LYS A 325 18.46 14.77 17.08
C LYS A 325 17.05 14.15 17.27
N GLU A 326 16.34 13.80 16.21
CA GLU A 326 15.16 12.96 16.41
C GLU A 326 15.63 11.52 16.65
N PRO A 327 15.33 10.93 17.82
CA PRO A 327 15.73 9.57 18.11
C PRO A 327 14.99 8.62 17.18
N GLN A 328 15.73 7.74 16.51
CA GLN A 328 15.23 6.71 15.58
C GLN A 328 14.15 5.80 16.18
N ARG A 329 14.08 5.76 17.51
CA ARG A 329 13.04 5.08 18.29
C ARG A 329 11.62 5.60 18.02
N LYS A 330 11.45 6.79 17.43
CA LYS A 330 10.10 7.37 17.19
C LYS A 330 9.34 6.68 16.05
N THR A 331 9.99 6.00 15.09
CA THR A 331 9.33 5.39 13.91
C THR A 331 9.36 3.86 13.86
N GLN A 332 10.06 3.23 14.80
CA GLN A 332 10.22 1.79 14.88
C GLN A 332 8.91 1.09 15.26
N VAL A 333 8.57 0.01 14.55
CA VAL A 333 7.36 -0.80 14.82
C VAL A 333 7.66 -2.29 15.02
N PHE A 334 8.93 -2.70 14.91
CA PHE A 334 9.40 -4.07 15.15
C PHE A 334 10.64 -4.07 16.05
N GLN A 335 10.93 -5.16 16.75
CA GLN A 335 12.15 -5.27 17.56
C GLN A 335 13.42 -5.23 16.69
N ASP A 336 14.39 -4.38 17.07
CA ASP A 336 15.68 -4.25 16.36
C ASP A 336 16.41 -5.59 16.20
N SER A 337 16.30 -6.49 17.17
CA SER A 337 16.95 -7.81 17.15
C SER A 337 16.41 -8.75 16.08
N GLN A 338 15.18 -8.53 15.59
CA GLN A 338 14.52 -9.41 14.62
C GLN A 338 14.86 -9.05 13.17
N LEU A 339 15.25 -7.80 12.91
CA LEU A 339 15.46 -7.30 11.54
C LEU A 339 16.76 -7.82 10.89
N PRO A 340 17.92 -7.87 11.57
CA PRO A 340 19.15 -8.38 10.97
C PRO A 340 19.04 -9.81 10.45
N SER A 341 18.39 -10.70 11.21
CA SER A 341 18.24 -12.10 10.78
C SER A 341 17.27 -12.24 9.61
N LEU A 342 16.23 -11.41 9.54
CA LEU A 342 15.33 -11.35 8.38
C LEU A 342 16.12 -10.97 7.11
N ILE A 343 16.89 -9.89 7.19
CA ILE A 343 17.66 -9.38 6.04
C ILE A 343 18.77 -10.36 5.63
N LEU A 344 19.50 -10.94 6.59
CA LEU A 344 20.56 -11.92 6.29
C LEU A 344 20.03 -13.18 5.61
N HIS A 345 18.85 -13.68 6.02
CA HIS A 345 18.24 -14.83 5.35
C HIS A 345 17.80 -14.50 3.93
N LEU A 346 17.18 -13.34 3.71
CA LEU A 346 16.81 -12.89 2.36
C LEU A 346 18.04 -12.81 1.45
N GLN A 347 19.13 -12.25 1.95
CA GLN A 347 20.41 -12.17 1.22
C GLN A 347 21.00 -13.53 0.87
N GLN A 348 20.94 -14.48 1.80
CA GLN A 348 21.42 -15.83 1.56
C GLN A 348 20.61 -16.51 0.44
N MET A 349 19.28 -16.35 0.44
CA MET A 349 18.41 -16.89 -0.61
C MET A 349 18.73 -16.29 -1.98
N LEU A 350 18.85 -14.96 -2.07
CA LEU A 350 19.17 -14.28 -3.31
C LEU A 350 20.56 -14.65 -3.83
N LYS A 351 21.56 -14.76 -2.94
CA LYS A 351 22.91 -15.21 -3.32
C LYS A 351 22.94 -16.66 -3.84
N GLN A 352 21.99 -17.48 -3.43
CA GLN A 352 21.82 -18.86 -3.90
C GLN A 352 21.02 -18.94 -5.21
N GLY A 353 20.69 -17.80 -5.84
CA GLY A 353 19.87 -17.75 -7.05
C GLY A 353 18.41 -18.17 -6.82
N SER A 354 17.98 -18.28 -5.56
CA SER A 354 16.62 -18.67 -5.19
C SER A 354 15.71 -17.46 -5.04
N PRO A 355 14.40 -17.57 -5.31
CA PRO A 355 13.46 -16.49 -5.05
C PRO A 355 13.48 -16.06 -3.58
N GLY A 356 13.37 -14.76 -3.33
CA GLY A 356 13.38 -14.20 -1.97
C GLY A 356 12.05 -14.40 -1.23
N ILE A 357 11.70 -15.66 -0.92
CA ILE A 357 10.44 -16.02 -0.23
C ILE A 357 10.71 -16.31 1.24
N LEU A 358 10.34 -15.39 2.12
CA LEU A 358 10.70 -15.41 3.53
C LEU A 358 9.48 -15.28 4.45
N ARG A 359 9.21 -16.33 5.24
CA ARG A 359 8.17 -16.29 6.30
C ARG A 359 8.79 -16.03 7.67
N ARG A 360 8.32 -15.02 8.41
CA ARG A 360 8.82 -14.66 9.75
C ARG A 360 7.70 -14.19 10.67
N SER A 361 7.84 -14.49 11.95
CA SER A 361 7.03 -13.92 13.02
C SER A 361 7.76 -12.74 13.65
N LEU A 362 7.17 -11.55 13.58
CA LEU A 362 7.74 -10.30 14.07
C LEU A 362 6.90 -9.77 15.23
N GLN A 363 7.55 -9.32 16.30
CA GLN A 363 6.87 -8.70 17.42
C GLN A 363 6.60 -7.24 17.07
N VAL A 364 5.33 -6.87 17.00
CA VAL A 364 4.93 -5.49 16.72
C VAL A 364 5.05 -4.67 18.01
N LEU A 365 5.79 -3.57 17.93
CA LEU A 365 5.98 -2.61 19.00
C LEU A 365 4.90 -1.52 18.96
N PRO A 366 4.45 -1.00 20.12
CA PRO A 366 3.58 0.16 20.15
C PRO A 366 4.30 1.35 19.52
N ASN A 367 3.60 2.10 18.68
CA ASN A 367 4.10 3.32 18.08
C ASN A 367 3.00 4.39 18.01
N LYS A 368 3.03 5.34 18.95
CA LYS A 368 2.06 6.44 19.05
C LYS A 368 2.07 7.38 17.84
N ARG A 369 3.24 7.58 17.21
CA ARG A 369 3.36 8.43 16.02
C ARG A 369 2.53 7.85 14.87
N TRP A 370 2.59 6.54 14.70
CA TRP A 370 1.87 5.81 13.67
C TRP A 370 0.53 5.26 14.12
N CYS A 371 0.06 5.54 15.33
CA CYS A 371 -1.18 4.95 15.88
C CYS A 371 -1.19 3.41 15.83
N ILE A 372 -0.05 2.78 16.10
CA ILE A 372 0.07 1.32 16.14
C ILE A 372 0.06 0.89 17.60
N LYS A 373 -0.90 0.05 17.97
CA LYS A 373 -1.02 -0.49 19.34
C LYS A 373 0.16 -1.35 19.75
N GLY A 374 0.70 -2.12 18.81
CA GLY A 374 1.69 -3.16 19.10
C GLY A 374 1.19 -4.20 20.10
N GLY A 375 2.12 -4.96 20.69
CA GLY A 375 1.79 -6.03 21.63
C GLY A 375 1.21 -7.29 20.99
N PHE A 376 1.25 -7.38 19.66
CA PHE A 376 0.86 -8.58 18.90
C PHE A 376 2.00 -9.06 18.02
N THR A 377 1.90 -10.31 17.58
CA THR A 377 2.83 -10.91 16.64
C THR A 377 2.25 -10.82 15.23
N LEU A 378 3.02 -10.24 14.32
CA LEU A 378 2.78 -10.26 12.89
C LEU A 378 3.42 -11.52 12.31
N GLU A 379 2.65 -12.29 11.54
CA GLU A 379 3.16 -13.31 10.65
C GLU A 379 3.31 -12.74 9.24
N LEU A 380 4.56 -12.47 8.84
CA LEU A 380 4.92 -11.88 7.57
C LEU A 380 5.41 -12.96 6.61
N LEU A 381 4.85 -13.02 5.41
CA LEU A 381 5.43 -13.68 4.25
C LEU A 381 5.90 -12.61 3.27
N LEU A 382 7.20 -12.32 3.30
CA LEU A 382 7.85 -11.44 2.33
C LEU A 382 8.16 -12.24 1.08
N ILE A 383 7.77 -11.73 -0.07
CA ILE A 383 8.07 -12.27 -1.40
C ILE A 383 8.77 -11.15 -2.15
N HIS A 384 10.09 -11.29 -2.26
CA HIS A 384 10.95 -10.36 -2.97
C HIS A 384 11.08 -10.80 -4.43
N ILE A 385 10.58 -9.96 -5.34
CA ILE A 385 10.63 -10.13 -6.77
C ILE A 385 11.92 -9.47 -7.27
N ASP A 386 12.85 -10.30 -7.74
CA ASP A 386 14.16 -9.92 -8.28
C ASP A 386 14.59 -11.01 -9.28
N LYS A 387 15.77 -10.91 -9.86
CA LYS A 387 16.35 -11.95 -10.73
C LYS A 387 16.41 -13.28 -10.00
N VAL A 388 15.97 -14.32 -10.70
CA VAL A 388 16.00 -15.71 -10.22
C VAL A 388 16.71 -16.54 -11.28
N GLU A 389 17.82 -17.18 -10.91
CA GLU A 389 18.63 -17.94 -11.85
C GLU A 389 17.85 -19.13 -12.45
N SER A 390 16.99 -19.78 -11.64
CA SER A 390 16.12 -20.85 -12.14
C SER A 390 15.14 -20.36 -13.19
N PHE A 391 14.61 -19.15 -13.05
CA PHE A 391 13.72 -18.54 -14.03
C PHE A 391 14.45 -18.32 -15.35
N GLU A 392 15.60 -17.63 -15.33
CA GLU A 392 16.36 -17.31 -16.53
C GLU A 392 16.81 -18.58 -17.27
N ARG A 393 17.23 -19.62 -16.53
CA ARG A 393 17.65 -20.90 -17.12
C ARG A 393 16.54 -21.61 -17.88
N GLU A 394 15.29 -21.47 -17.45
CA GLU A 394 14.11 -22.11 -18.07
C GLU A 394 13.58 -21.35 -19.29
N LEU A 395 14.02 -20.10 -19.53
CA LEU A 395 13.64 -19.32 -20.71
C LEU A 395 14.21 -19.92 -22.01
N PRO A 396 13.60 -19.68 -23.18
CA PRO A 396 14.17 -20.05 -24.47
C PRO A 396 15.54 -19.42 -24.71
N GLU A 397 16.38 -20.08 -25.51
CA GLU A 397 17.76 -19.65 -25.80
C GLU A 397 17.84 -18.22 -26.33
N GLU A 398 16.96 -17.84 -27.26
CA GLU A 398 16.88 -16.48 -27.80
C GLU A 398 16.55 -15.41 -26.74
N THR A 399 15.64 -15.70 -25.83
CA THR A 399 15.25 -14.78 -24.75
C THR A 399 16.38 -14.64 -23.72
N ARG A 400 17.09 -15.74 -23.41
CA ARG A 400 18.30 -15.69 -22.59
C ARG A 400 19.40 -14.88 -23.25
N ALA A 401 19.69 -15.13 -24.53
CA ALA A 401 20.68 -14.38 -25.29
C ALA A 401 20.35 -12.89 -25.36
N GLU A 402 19.05 -12.53 -25.38
CA GLU A 402 18.60 -11.15 -25.33
C GLU A 402 18.83 -10.50 -23.95
N LEU A 403 18.61 -11.24 -22.85
CA LEU A 403 18.93 -10.78 -21.50
C LEU A 403 20.42 -10.61 -21.28
N GLU A 404 21.25 -11.49 -21.85
CA GLU A 404 22.72 -11.44 -21.77
C GLU A 404 23.32 -10.18 -22.42
N LYS A 405 22.60 -9.54 -23.35
CA LYS A 405 23.00 -8.24 -23.92
C LYS A 405 22.97 -7.08 -22.91
N GLY A 406 22.33 -7.27 -21.76
CA GLY A 406 22.24 -6.24 -20.72
C GLY A 406 21.62 -4.94 -21.26
N ASP A 407 22.34 -3.84 -21.14
CA ASP A 407 21.88 -2.51 -21.56
C ASP A 407 21.81 -2.32 -23.09
N GLU A 408 22.35 -3.25 -23.88
CA GLU A 408 22.28 -3.20 -25.35
C GLU A 408 21.07 -3.98 -25.92
N GLY A 409 20.34 -4.71 -25.07
CA GLY A 409 19.20 -5.52 -25.46
C GLY A 409 17.85 -4.80 -25.44
N SER A 410 16.87 -5.33 -26.14
CA SER A 410 15.45 -4.92 -26.05
C SER A 410 14.81 -5.20 -24.69
N LEU A 411 15.46 -6.04 -23.87
CA LEU A 411 15.10 -6.35 -22.48
C LEU A 411 16.00 -5.60 -21.47
N GLN A 412 16.68 -4.53 -21.90
CA GLN A 412 17.55 -3.71 -21.05
C GLN A 412 16.90 -3.33 -19.71
N GLY A 413 17.69 -3.40 -18.65
CA GLY A 413 17.25 -3.12 -17.28
C GLY A 413 16.43 -4.23 -16.62
N PHE A 414 16.13 -5.36 -17.26
CA PHE A 414 15.37 -6.43 -16.60
C PHE A 414 16.04 -6.88 -15.26
N PRO A 415 15.26 -7.08 -14.18
CA PRO A 415 13.81 -6.91 -14.06
C PRO A 415 13.38 -5.51 -13.61
N PHE A 416 14.32 -4.60 -13.38
CA PHE A 416 14.10 -3.19 -13.01
C PHE A 416 14.18 -2.29 -14.22
N PHE A 417 13.19 -2.39 -15.10
CA PHE A 417 13.06 -1.47 -16.22
C PHE A 417 13.07 -0.04 -15.67
N HIS A 418 14.19 0.67 -15.87
CA HIS A 418 14.43 1.95 -15.23
C HIS A 418 13.38 2.95 -15.73
N PRO A 419 12.43 3.39 -14.89
CA PRO A 419 11.26 4.07 -15.44
C PRO A 419 11.53 5.49 -15.97
N TRP A 420 12.78 5.96 -15.85
CA TRP A 420 13.19 7.37 -15.97
C TRP A 420 14.41 7.53 -16.89
N ALA A 421 15.06 6.43 -17.28
CA ALA A 421 16.33 6.46 -18.03
C ALA A 421 16.13 6.55 -19.55
N LEU A 422 14.88 6.55 -20.03
CA LEU A 422 14.56 6.65 -21.45
C LEU A 422 13.96 8.02 -21.76
N ALA A 423 14.84 9.00 -21.95
CA ALA A 423 14.63 10.14 -22.84
C ALA A 423 13.34 10.97 -22.66
N GLY A 424 12.93 11.29 -21.42
CA GLY A 424 11.83 12.23 -21.21
C GLY A 424 10.43 11.66 -21.54
N HIS A 425 10.27 10.34 -21.51
CA HIS A 425 8.97 9.71 -21.41
C HIS A 425 8.89 9.03 -20.04
N LEU A 426 7.76 9.19 -19.33
CA LEU A 426 7.45 8.24 -18.25
C LEU A 426 7.52 6.84 -18.86
N ALA A 427 8.32 5.95 -18.27
CA ALA A 427 8.59 4.68 -18.91
C ALA A 427 7.32 3.88 -19.13
N LYS A 428 6.95 3.85 -20.40
CA LYS A 428 6.16 2.79 -21.01
C LYS A 428 7.05 1.56 -21.09
N LEU A 429 6.60 0.46 -20.50
CA LEU A 429 7.20 -0.84 -20.78
C LEU A 429 6.85 -1.24 -22.22
N SER A 430 7.80 -1.83 -22.94
CA SER A 430 7.46 -2.56 -24.15
C SER A 430 6.59 -3.79 -23.79
N HIS A 431 5.88 -4.36 -24.77
CA HIS A 431 5.14 -5.60 -24.54
C HIS A 431 6.06 -6.70 -24.00
N ARG A 432 7.27 -6.83 -24.57
CA ARG A 432 8.27 -7.81 -24.13
C ARG A 432 8.62 -7.64 -22.67
N GLN A 433 8.88 -6.40 -22.26
CA GLN A 433 9.23 -6.07 -20.88
C GLN A 433 8.08 -6.38 -19.93
N ALA A 434 6.86 -5.95 -20.25
CA ALA A 434 5.67 -6.21 -19.43
C ALA A 434 5.38 -7.71 -19.27
N ASN A 435 5.38 -8.47 -20.37
CA ASN A 435 5.12 -9.91 -20.37
C ASN A 435 6.21 -10.68 -19.63
N LEU A 436 7.49 -10.33 -19.81
CA LEU A 436 8.59 -11.00 -19.11
C LEU A 436 8.57 -10.74 -17.60
N LEU A 437 8.27 -9.51 -17.17
CA LEU A 437 8.14 -9.17 -15.75
C LEU A 437 6.94 -9.88 -15.11
N ALA A 438 5.82 -10.00 -15.82
CA ALA A 438 4.68 -10.77 -15.36
C ALA A 438 5.03 -12.24 -15.20
N ALA A 439 5.69 -12.85 -16.18
CA ALA A 439 6.15 -14.23 -16.09
C ALA A 439 7.12 -14.46 -14.91
N LEU A 440 8.03 -13.53 -14.64
CA LEU A 440 8.90 -13.58 -13.46
C LEU A 440 8.08 -13.56 -12.16
N ALA A 441 7.13 -12.63 -12.06
CA ALA A 441 6.26 -12.51 -10.89
C ALA A 441 5.42 -13.77 -10.69
N GLU A 442 4.86 -14.34 -11.76
CA GLU A 442 4.11 -15.61 -11.74
C GLU A 442 4.97 -16.78 -11.29
N HIS A 443 6.19 -16.89 -11.81
CA HIS A 443 7.13 -17.94 -11.40
C HIS A 443 7.45 -17.86 -9.90
N ILE A 444 7.77 -16.67 -9.39
CA ILE A 444 8.07 -16.44 -7.97
C ILE A 444 6.86 -16.69 -7.08
N VAL A 445 5.69 -16.14 -7.44
CA VAL A 445 4.45 -16.33 -6.68
C VAL A 445 3.99 -17.78 -6.73
N GLY A 446 4.18 -18.47 -7.85
CA GLY A 446 3.92 -19.90 -8.01
C GLY A 446 4.73 -20.74 -7.03
N GLN A 447 6.02 -20.43 -6.87
CA GLN A 447 6.88 -21.06 -5.86
C GLN A 447 6.45 -20.70 -4.42
N ALA A 448 5.94 -19.49 -4.20
CA ALA A 448 5.44 -19.05 -2.89
C ALA A 448 4.03 -19.59 -2.54
N LEU A 449 3.32 -20.19 -3.50
CA LEU A 449 1.91 -20.55 -3.36
C LEU A 449 1.60 -21.46 -2.16
N PRO A 450 2.40 -22.49 -1.81
CA PRO A 450 2.19 -23.28 -0.60
C PRO A 450 2.26 -22.42 0.67
N SER A 451 3.21 -21.49 0.75
CA SER A 451 3.38 -20.56 1.86
C SER A 451 2.24 -19.56 1.96
N ILE A 452 1.80 -19.00 0.82
CA ILE A 452 0.64 -18.11 0.74
C ILE A 452 -0.62 -18.83 1.24
N ARG A 453 -0.88 -20.05 0.73
CA ARG A 453 -2.04 -20.85 1.14
C ARG A 453 -1.99 -21.18 2.63
N SER A 454 -0.82 -21.52 3.16
CA SER A 454 -0.63 -21.80 4.58
C SER A 454 -0.87 -20.57 5.46
N LEU A 455 -0.50 -19.37 5.00
CA LEU A 455 -0.68 -18.13 5.74
C LEU A 455 -2.14 -17.65 5.72
N ILE A 456 -2.76 -17.64 4.54
CA ILE A 456 -4.09 -17.05 4.32
C ILE A 456 -5.21 -17.98 4.81
N ARG A 457 -5.02 -19.30 4.78
CA ARG A 457 -6.04 -20.21 5.31
C ARG A 457 -6.31 -19.85 6.77
N PRO A 458 -7.58 -19.64 7.16
CA PRO A 458 -7.91 -19.53 8.57
C PRO A 458 -7.33 -20.78 9.25
N PRO A 459 -6.77 -20.65 10.46
CA PRO A 459 -6.36 -21.84 11.18
C PRO A 459 -7.61 -22.71 11.26
N VAL A 460 -7.53 -23.94 10.75
CA VAL A 460 -8.61 -24.91 10.98
C VAL A 460 -8.77 -24.88 12.49
N PRO A 461 -9.94 -24.48 13.02
CA PRO A 461 -10.15 -24.50 14.46
C PRO A 461 -9.71 -25.90 14.89
N PRO A 462 -8.86 -26.05 15.95
CA PRO A 462 -8.53 -27.37 16.42
C PRO A 462 -9.85 -28.12 16.50
N LEU A 463 -9.98 -29.22 15.76
CA LEU A 463 -11.21 -30.01 15.68
C LEU A 463 -11.71 -30.06 17.11
N GLN A 464 -12.81 -29.34 17.39
CA GLN A 464 -13.35 -29.38 18.74
C GLN A 464 -13.63 -30.85 18.93
N MET A 465 -12.83 -31.51 19.76
CA MET A 465 -13.01 -32.93 20.03
C MET A 465 -14.48 -33.09 20.29
N SER A 466 -15.13 -33.90 19.46
CA SER A 466 -16.57 -34.04 19.52
C SER A 466 -16.95 -34.32 20.97
N PHE A 467 -18.14 -33.88 21.40
CA PHE A 467 -18.61 -34.17 22.75
C PHE A 467 -18.47 -35.68 23.10
N ALA A 468 -18.57 -36.55 22.08
CA ALA A 468 -18.29 -37.98 22.19
C ALA A 468 -16.83 -38.35 22.49
N GLN A 469 -15.83 -37.67 21.90
CA GLN A 469 -14.41 -37.86 22.27
C GLN A 469 -14.11 -37.36 23.68
N LYS A 470 -14.71 -36.24 24.10
CA LYS A 470 -14.60 -35.76 25.50
C LYS A 470 -15.28 -36.69 26.50
N LEU A 471 -16.31 -37.42 26.10
CA LEU A 471 -16.96 -38.45 26.93
C LEU A 471 -16.13 -39.73 27.03
N LEU A 472 -15.40 -40.11 25.97
CA LEU A 472 -14.54 -41.30 25.96
C LEU A 472 -13.24 -41.13 26.74
N GLU A 473 -12.79 -39.89 26.94
CA GLU A 473 -11.61 -39.57 27.76
C GLU A 473 -11.94 -39.32 29.25
N GLN A 474 -13.20 -39.43 29.68
CA GLN A 474 -13.48 -39.40 31.11
C GLN A 474 -12.86 -40.66 31.75
N PRO A 475 -11.91 -40.51 32.69
CA PRO A 475 -11.38 -41.66 33.41
C PRO A 475 -12.55 -42.32 34.13
N THR A 476 -12.84 -43.58 33.80
CA THR A 476 -13.77 -44.40 34.56
C THR A 476 -13.28 -44.42 35.99
N THR A 477 -13.89 -43.63 36.85
CA THR A 477 -13.71 -43.73 38.29
C THR A 477 -14.12 -45.14 38.67
N GLU A 478 -13.14 -45.94 39.09
CA GLU A 478 -13.38 -47.27 39.64
C GLU A 478 -14.44 -47.16 40.74
N SER A 479 -15.59 -47.76 40.45
CA SER A 479 -16.67 -47.95 41.39
C SER A 479 -16.16 -48.82 42.52
N THR A 480 -16.08 -48.24 43.72
CA THR A 480 -16.00 -48.98 44.98
C THR A 480 -17.25 -49.85 45.10
N VAL A 481 -17.11 -51.13 44.78
CA VAL A 481 -18.14 -52.15 45.01
C VAL A 481 -18.19 -52.44 46.50
N HIS A 482 -19.18 -51.87 47.20
CA HIS A 482 -19.61 -52.42 48.49
C HIS A 482 -20.44 -53.69 48.22
N LYS A 483 -19.88 -54.84 48.59
CA LYS A 483 -20.63 -56.09 48.78
C LYS A 483 -21.07 -56.21 50.24
N VAL A 484 -22.32 -56.65 50.40
CA VAL A 484 -22.93 -57.19 51.64
C VAL A 484 -22.11 -58.35 52.18
#